data_AF-A0A644TQ16-F1
#
_entry.id   AF-A0A644TQ16-F1
#
_cell.length_a   1.000
_cell.length_b   1.000
_cell.length_c   1.000
_cell.angle_alpha   90.00
_cell.angle_beta   90.00
_cell.angle_gamma   90.00
#
_symmetry.space_group_name_H-M   'P 1'
#
loop_
_entity.id
_entity.type
_entity.pdbx_description
1 polymer ?
#
loop_
_entity_poly.entity_id
_entity_poly.type
_entity_poly.pdbx_seq_one_letter_code
_entity_poly.pdbx_strand_id
1 'polypeptide(L)'
;MDMPVVMPASFVDSIKEWTTTAKIADVSGFVSTMQETWDLQTFENLEQGRVAVPDYVINEYLASSIDGSEQVKELKITSLEDNKLRITALTSKAGHVVLVCKVEQFEHDKNHSVIKFKALDKKLPDKPLLSWIFSKVSLAMVTKITGSINPGDGMTLFIRGNEATLDFHQALSSSKIGQAKAFGYKPIDYLVISEAIPENGYVIFKTSLDLPDNVRNMVKNALNAVT
;
A
#
# COMPACT_ATOMS: atom_id res chain seq x y z
N MET A 1 -43.53 13.22 -14.68
CA MET A 1 -43.82 11.93 -14.00
C MET A 1 -42.47 11.38 -13.58
N ASP A 2 -42.14 11.48 -12.30
CA ASP A 2 -40.92 10.88 -11.76
C ASP A 2 -41.15 9.37 -11.64
N MET A 3 -40.36 8.58 -12.37
CA MET A 3 -40.32 7.14 -12.12
C MET A 3 -39.61 6.90 -10.78
N PRO A 4 -40.19 6.14 -9.85
CA PRO A 4 -39.48 5.73 -8.66
C PRO A 4 -38.29 4.86 -9.07
N VAL A 5 -37.10 5.21 -8.57
CA VAL A 5 -35.90 4.35 -8.69
C VAL A 5 -36.19 3.08 -7.90
N VAL A 6 -36.58 2.02 -8.61
CA VAL A 6 -36.75 0.69 -8.01
C VAL A 6 -35.33 0.14 -7.79
N MET A 7 -34.86 0.22 -6.55
CA MET A 7 -33.60 -0.40 -6.17
C MET A 7 -33.77 -1.93 -6.18
N PRO A 8 -32.90 -2.68 -6.88
CA PRO A 8 -32.98 -4.13 -6.92
C PRO A 8 -32.96 -4.72 -5.51
N ALA A 9 -33.72 -5.78 -5.23
CA ALA A 9 -33.74 -6.43 -3.92
C ALA A 9 -32.33 -6.87 -3.46
N SER A 10 -31.47 -7.27 -4.42
CA SER A 10 -30.06 -7.57 -4.17
C SER A 10 -29.26 -6.39 -3.62
N PHE A 11 -29.63 -5.15 -3.95
CA PHE A 11 -29.01 -3.93 -3.42
C PHE A 11 -29.44 -3.67 -1.97
N VAL A 12 -30.69 -3.96 -1.62
CA VAL A 12 -31.24 -3.77 -0.27
C VAL A 12 -30.71 -4.82 0.71
N ASP A 13 -30.54 -6.07 0.24
CA ASP A 13 -29.98 -7.15 1.06
C ASP A 13 -28.48 -6.92 1.33
N SER A 14 -27.71 -6.41 0.35
CA SER A 14 -26.31 -6.02 0.56
C SER A 14 -26.14 -4.87 1.56
N ILE A 15 -27.08 -3.92 1.63
CA ILE A 15 -27.01 -2.79 2.58
C ILE A 15 -27.31 -3.26 4.01
N LYS A 16 -28.26 -4.18 4.21
CA LYS A 16 -28.63 -4.66 5.56
C LYS A 16 -27.52 -5.44 6.25
N GLU A 17 -26.69 -6.14 5.49
CA GLU A 17 -25.51 -6.85 6.01
C GLU A 17 -24.41 -5.86 6.47
N TRP A 18 -24.37 -4.65 5.90
CA TRP A 18 -23.34 -3.63 6.15
C TRP A 18 -23.58 -2.75 7.38
N THR A 19 -24.81 -2.63 7.88
CA THR A 19 -25.18 -1.62 8.90
C THR A 19 -24.95 -2.02 10.36
N THR A 20 -24.42 -3.21 10.65
CA THR A 20 -24.42 -3.77 12.02
C THR A 20 -23.22 -3.44 12.91
N THR A 21 -22.24 -2.65 12.45
CA THR A 21 -21.02 -2.39 13.24
C THR A 21 -20.66 -0.91 13.25
N ALA A 22 -21.23 -0.17 14.20
CA ALA A 22 -20.91 1.24 14.45
C ALA A 22 -20.08 1.37 15.74
N LYS A 23 -18.85 1.89 15.64
CA LYS A 23 -18.21 2.86 16.58
C LYS A 23 -16.70 3.00 16.34
N ILE A 24 -16.26 4.27 16.25
CA ILE A 24 -14.94 4.86 16.57
C ILE A 24 -13.74 4.21 15.85
N ALA A 25 -12.97 5.01 15.09
CA ALA A 25 -11.82 4.60 14.29
C ALA A 25 -10.72 3.89 15.09
N ASP A 26 -10.90 2.58 15.26
CA ASP A 26 -9.91 1.64 15.74
C ASP A 26 -9.24 1.05 14.51
N VAL A 27 -8.09 1.61 14.14
CA VAL A 27 -7.30 1.19 12.96
C VAL A 27 -6.77 -0.24 13.13
N SER A 28 -6.93 -0.86 14.33
CA SER A 28 -6.69 -2.29 14.55
C SER A 28 -7.63 -3.20 13.76
N GLY A 29 -8.81 -2.71 13.37
CA GLY A 29 -9.81 -3.43 12.55
C GLY A 29 -9.50 -3.49 11.05
N PHE A 30 -8.41 -2.87 10.58
CA PHE A 30 -8.05 -2.89 9.15
C PHE A 30 -7.62 -4.28 8.63
N VAL A 31 -7.35 -5.22 9.54
CA VAL A 31 -6.74 -6.54 9.23
C VAL A 31 -7.74 -7.68 9.10
N SER A 32 -8.94 -7.61 9.69
CA SER A 32 -9.86 -8.75 9.59
C SER A 32 -10.55 -8.88 8.22
N THR A 33 -10.49 -7.86 7.35
CA THR A 33 -11.46 -7.83 6.26
C THR A 33 -11.02 -7.07 5.03
N MET A 34 -10.34 -7.76 4.13
CA MET A 34 -10.06 -7.28 2.77
C MET A 34 -11.33 -7.14 1.89
N GLN A 35 -12.51 -7.54 2.39
CA GLN A 35 -13.82 -7.21 1.81
C GLN A 35 -14.46 -5.94 2.43
N GLU A 36 -14.05 -5.50 3.63
CA GLU A 36 -14.51 -4.24 4.26
C GLU A 36 -13.68 -3.03 3.81
N THR A 37 -12.54 -3.20 3.13
CA THR A 37 -11.64 -2.10 2.72
C THR A 37 -12.29 -1.05 1.81
N TRP A 38 -13.43 -1.37 1.20
CA TRP A 38 -14.20 -0.43 0.40
C TRP A 38 -15.59 -0.19 1.02
N ASP A 39 -15.63 -0.03 2.34
CA ASP A 39 -16.82 0.40 3.07
C ASP A 39 -17.02 1.93 3.02
N LEU A 40 -18.22 2.37 3.40
CA LEU A 40 -18.61 3.78 3.37
C LEU A 40 -17.75 4.66 4.27
N GLN A 41 -17.34 4.15 5.43
CA GLN A 41 -16.46 4.86 6.36
C GLN A 41 -15.07 5.07 5.76
N THR A 42 -14.55 4.07 5.03
CA THR A 42 -13.27 4.16 4.33
C THR A 42 -13.37 5.15 3.18
N PHE A 43 -14.46 5.16 2.41
CA PHE A 43 -14.69 6.20 1.40
C PHE A 43 -14.77 7.60 2.00
N GLU A 44 -15.43 7.77 3.15
CA GLU A 44 -15.49 9.06 3.85
C GLU A 44 -14.09 9.51 4.31
N ASN A 45 -13.32 8.62 4.93
CA ASN A 45 -11.94 8.91 5.35
C ASN A 45 -11.04 9.24 4.15
N LEU A 46 -11.24 8.57 3.02
CA LEU A 46 -10.52 8.84 1.78
C LEU A 46 -10.90 10.19 1.17
N GLU A 47 -12.18 10.60 1.27
CA GLU A 47 -12.66 11.92 0.85
C GLU A 47 -12.13 13.03 1.78
N GLN A 48 -11.98 12.76 3.07
CA GLN A 48 -11.32 13.65 4.04
C GLN A 48 -9.81 13.81 3.77
N GLY A 49 -9.24 12.96 2.93
CA GLY A 49 -7.97 13.17 2.23
C GLY A 49 -6.71 12.78 2.99
N ARG A 50 -6.84 12.09 4.13
CA ARG A 50 -5.71 11.51 4.87
C ARG A 50 -6.08 10.18 5.51
N VAL A 51 -5.30 9.14 5.22
CA VAL A 51 -5.48 7.81 5.81
C VAL A 51 -4.17 7.35 6.45
N ALA A 52 -4.23 6.96 7.72
CA ALA A 52 -3.09 6.37 8.42
C ALA A 52 -3.16 4.84 8.31
N VAL A 53 -2.09 4.23 7.78
CA VAL A 53 -1.96 2.78 7.65
C VAL A 53 -0.83 2.30 8.55
N PRO A 54 -1.12 1.49 9.58
CA PRO A 54 -0.09 0.96 10.47
C PRO A 54 0.90 0.03 9.77
N ASP A 55 2.13 -0.02 10.28
CA ASP A 55 3.19 -0.87 9.73
C ASP A 55 2.81 -2.35 9.72
N TYR A 56 2.09 -2.84 10.73
CA TYR A 56 1.73 -4.25 10.80
C TYR A 56 0.82 -4.67 9.63
N VAL A 57 -0.09 -3.77 9.20
CA VAL A 57 -0.93 -3.98 8.02
C VAL A 57 -0.06 -4.13 6.78
N ILE A 58 0.85 -3.17 6.54
CA ILE A 58 1.77 -3.20 5.39
C ILE A 58 2.59 -4.50 5.40
N ASN A 59 3.11 -4.88 6.56
CA ASN A 59 3.96 -6.07 6.70
C ASN A 59 3.21 -7.38 6.49
N GLU A 60 1.93 -7.45 6.85
CA GLU A 60 1.09 -8.63 6.57
C GLU A 60 0.92 -8.84 5.05
N TYR A 61 0.65 -7.76 4.31
CA TYR A 61 0.63 -7.81 2.85
C TYR A 61 1.98 -8.21 2.26
N LEU A 62 3.07 -7.60 2.75
CA LEU A 62 4.42 -7.92 2.26
C LEU A 62 4.79 -9.39 2.50
N ALA A 63 4.46 -9.94 3.68
CA ALA A 63 4.69 -11.35 3.99
C ALA A 63 4.00 -12.27 2.98
N SER A 64 2.73 -11.97 2.63
CA SER A 64 2.00 -12.74 1.62
C SER A 64 2.59 -12.60 0.21
N SER A 65 3.19 -11.45 -0.12
CA SER A 65 3.75 -11.18 -1.45
C SER A 65 5.08 -11.89 -1.72
N ILE A 66 5.81 -12.28 -0.67
CA ILE A 66 7.08 -13.01 -0.78
C ILE A 66 6.93 -14.51 -0.49
N ASP A 67 5.72 -14.97 -0.19
CA ASP A 67 5.46 -16.39 0.03
C ASP A 67 5.83 -17.19 -1.22
N GLY A 68 6.65 -18.22 -1.06
CA GLY A 68 7.23 -18.99 -2.17
C GLY A 68 8.45 -18.36 -2.88
N SER A 69 8.96 -17.19 -2.44
CA SER A 69 10.19 -16.61 -3.01
C SER A 69 11.45 -17.39 -2.59
N GLU A 70 12.26 -17.80 -3.57
CA GLU A 70 13.57 -18.44 -3.32
C GLU A 70 14.66 -17.42 -2.93
N GLN A 71 14.45 -16.13 -3.21
CA GLN A 71 15.46 -15.08 -3.07
C GLN A 71 15.32 -14.30 -1.76
N VAL A 72 14.08 -14.00 -1.36
CA VAL A 72 13.74 -13.22 -0.17
C VAL A 72 12.85 -14.07 0.72
N LYS A 73 13.35 -14.40 1.92
CA LYS A 73 12.67 -15.27 2.88
C LYS A 73 11.82 -14.50 3.89
N GLU A 74 12.24 -13.27 4.19
CA GLU A 74 11.52 -12.36 5.07
C GLU A 74 11.66 -10.93 4.53
N LEU A 75 10.60 -10.14 4.65
CA LEU A 75 10.59 -8.73 4.29
C LEU A 75 9.76 -7.98 5.32
N LYS A 76 10.35 -6.92 5.89
CA LYS A 76 9.71 -6.08 6.88
C LYS A 76 10.02 -4.61 6.62
N ILE A 77 8.99 -3.80 6.71
CA ILE A 77 9.07 -2.34 6.75
C ILE A 77 8.80 -1.87 8.18
N THR A 78 9.52 -0.85 8.59
CA THR A 78 9.25 -0.09 9.81
C THR A 78 9.30 1.38 9.47
N SER A 79 8.18 2.06 9.68
CA SER A 79 8.08 3.49 9.49
C SER A 79 8.80 4.22 10.62
N LEU A 80 9.61 5.20 10.21
CA LEU A 80 10.41 6.05 11.05
C LEU A 80 10.01 7.50 10.78
N GLU A 81 10.33 8.38 11.71
CA GLU A 81 10.15 9.83 11.54
C GLU A 81 10.98 10.39 10.36
N ASP A 82 10.70 11.64 9.97
CA ASP A 82 11.34 12.37 8.86
C ASP A 82 11.16 11.73 7.46
N ASN A 83 10.00 11.13 7.19
CA ASN A 83 9.72 10.42 5.94
C ASN A 83 10.68 9.25 5.66
N LYS A 84 11.14 8.58 6.72
CA LYS A 84 12.08 7.47 6.60
C LYS A 84 11.37 6.13 6.78
N LEU A 85 11.83 5.15 6.03
CA LEU A 85 11.47 3.75 6.19
C LEU A 85 12.73 2.96 6.49
N ARG A 86 12.66 2.04 7.45
CA ARG A 86 13.62 0.94 7.56
C ARG A 86 13.05 -0.26 6.82
N ILE A 87 13.78 -0.76 5.85
CA ILE A 87 13.48 -2.00 5.14
C ILE A 87 14.49 -3.03 5.63
N THR A 88 13.98 -4.13 6.18
CA THR A 88 14.76 -5.30 6.57
C THR A 88 14.33 -6.47 5.69
N ALA A 89 15.29 -7.11 5.04
CA ALA A 89 15.04 -8.30 4.24
C ALA A 89 16.01 -9.42 4.63
N LEU A 90 15.51 -10.65 4.76
CA LEU A 90 16.35 -11.85 4.84
C LEU A 90 16.48 -12.43 3.44
N THR A 91 17.70 -12.40 2.88
CA THR A 91 17.97 -12.90 1.53
C THR A 91 18.74 -14.22 1.57
N SER A 92 18.51 -15.09 0.58
CA SER A 92 19.20 -16.38 0.50
C SER A 92 20.72 -16.26 0.26
N LYS A 93 21.20 -15.16 -0.32
CA LYS A 93 22.63 -14.93 -0.65
C LYS A 93 23.38 -14.05 0.34
N ALA A 94 22.75 -12.99 0.84
CA ALA A 94 23.42 -11.95 1.63
C ALA A 94 23.12 -12.04 3.13
N GLY A 95 22.18 -12.89 3.55
CA GLY A 95 21.63 -12.86 4.91
C GLY A 95 20.72 -11.64 5.08
N HIS A 96 20.67 -11.11 6.28
CA HIS A 96 19.95 -9.87 6.58
C HIS A 96 20.57 -8.69 5.83
N VAL A 97 19.69 -7.95 5.17
CA VAL A 97 19.97 -6.66 4.54
C VAL A 97 19.09 -5.63 5.23
N VAL A 98 19.69 -4.55 5.71
CA VAL A 98 18.96 -3.44 6.34
C VAL A 98 19.25 -2.18 5.54
N LEU A 99 18.18 -1.54 5.07
CA LEU A 99 18.21 -0.25 4.39
C LEU A 99 17.42 0.76 5.22
N VAL A 100 17.98 1.94 5.44
CA VAL A 100 17.20 3.11 5.86
C VAL A 100 17.05 4.00 4.64
N CYS A 101 15.81 4.20 4.23
CA CYS A 101 15.46 4.92 3.02
C CYS A 101 14.63 6.15 3.38
N LYS A 102 14.78 7.24 2.64
CA LYS A 102 13.82 8.34 2.62
C LYS A 102 12.81 8.09 1.50
N VAL A 103 11.52 8.21 1.78
CA VAL A 103 10.48 8.26 0.75
C VAL A 103 10.58 9.62 0.07
N GLU A 104 10.87 9.62 -1.23
CA GLU A 104 10.97 10.85 -2.03
C GLU A 104 9.66 11.12 -2.80
N GLN A 105 8.94 10.06 -3.15
CA GLN A 105 7.70 10.14 -3.92
C GLN A 105 6.88 8.87 -3.65
N PHE A 106 5.58 9.02 -3.51
CA PHE A 106 4.61 7.93 -3.56
C PHE A 106 3.38 8.43 -4.28
N GLU A 107 3.08 7.82 -5.41
CA GLU A 107 1.97 8.20 -6.26
C GLU A 107 1.17 6.97 -6.66
N HIS A 108 -0.15 7.13 -6.63
CA HIS A 108 -1.07 6.15 -7.17
C HIS A 108 -2.27 6.85 -7.80
N ASP A 109 -2.61 6.43 -9.03
CA ASP A 109 -3.91 6.62 -9.63
C ASP A 109 -4.30 5.38 -10.46
N LYS A 110 -5.35 5.52 -11.28
CA LYS A 110 -5.83 4.49 -12.21
C LYS A 110 -4.77 3.87 -13.11
N ASN A 111 -3.80 4.66 -13.55
CA ASN A 111 -2.85 4.32 -14.61
C ASN A 111 -1.42 4.11 -14.09
N HIS A 112 -1.10 4.62 -12.90
CA HIS A 112 0.25 4.52 -12.34
C HIS A 112 0.23 4.24 -10.84
N SER A 113 1.21 3.46 -10.39
CA SER A 113 1.49 3.23 -8.97
C SER A 113 3.00 3.11 -8.78
N VAL A 114 3.61 4.16 -8.22
CA VAL A 114 5.07 4.28 -8.13
C VAL A 114 5.49 4.77 -6.75
N ILE A 115 6.53 4.15 -6.19
CA ILE A 115 7.25 4.67 -5.04
C ILE A 115 8.71 4.92 -5.43
N LYS A 116 9.21 6.10 -5.08
CA LYS A 116 10.63 6.45 -5.17
C LYS A 116 11.22 6.60 -3.78
N PHE A 117 12.34 5.94 -3.56
CA PHE A 117 13.07 6.01 -2.30
C PHE A 117 14.56 6.23 -2.52
N LYS A 118 15.17 6.92 -1.56
CA LYS A 118 16.61 7.18 -1.52
C LYS A 118 17.23 6.49 -0.31
N ALA A 119 18.14 5.56 -0.55
CA ALA A 119 18.90 4.90 0.50
C ALA A 119 19.83 5.90 1.19
N LEU A 120 19.63 6.08 2.49
CA LEU A 120 20.44 6.92 3.37
C LEU A 120 21.50 6.11 4.11
N ASP A 121 21.14 4.93 4.61
CA ASP A 121 22.03 3.99 5.30
C ASP A 121 21.78 2.57 4.80
N LYS A 122 22.83 1.75 4.82
CA LYS A 122 22.84 0.40 4.26
C LYS A 122 23.74 -0.49 5.11
N LYS A 123 23.23 -1.64 5.54
CA LYS A 123 23.95 -2.58 6.41
C LYS A 123 23.73 -4.03 6.00
N LEU A 124 24.75 -4.85 6.24
CA LEU A 124 24.70 -6.32 6.20
C LEU A 124 25.04 -6.86 7.60
N PRO A 125 24.06 -6.97 8.52
CA PRO A 125 24.32 -7.36 9.90
C PRO A 125 25.05 -8.70 10.02
N ASP A 126 24.72 -9.66 9.16
CA ASP A 126 25.30 -11.01 9.18
C ASP A 126 26.72 -11.07 8.58
N LYS A 127 27.19 -9.98 7.96
CA LYS A 127 28.52 -9.88 7.35
C LYS A 127 29.24 -8.61 7.83
N PRO A 128 29.70 -8.55 9.09
CA PRO A 128 30.27 -7.33 9.69
C PRO A 128 31.44 -6.74 8.89
N LEU A 129 32.33 -7.59 8.36
CA LEU A 129 33.47 -7.19 7.54
C LEU A 129 33.04 -6.49 6.24
N LEU A 130 31.91 -6.91 5.64
CA LEU A 130 31.38 -6.30 4.42
C LEU A 130 30.48 -5.10 4.72
N SER A 131 29.90 -5.00 5.91
CA SER A 131 28.98 -3.93 6.31
C SER A 131 29.62 -2.53 6.23
N TRP A 132 30.91 -2.41 6.56
CA TRP A 132 31.65 -1.14 6.39
C TRP A 132 31.80 -0.71 4.92
N ILE A 133 32.00 -1.65 4.00
CA ILE A 133 32.07 -1.35 2.56
C ILE A 133 30.66 -1.01 2.04
N PHE A 134 29.67 -1.78 2.48
CA PHE A 134 28.28 -1.69 2.06
C PHE A 134 27.65 -0.32 2.34
N SER A 135 28.00 0.31 3.46
CA SER A 135 27.52 1.65 3.80
C SER A 135 28.09 2.75 2.90
N LYS A 136 29.28 2.53 2.32
CA LYS A 136 30.02 3.53 1.52
C LYS A 136 29.76 3.45 0.02
N VAL A 137 29.34 2.29 -0.48
CA VAL A 137 29.04 2.11 -1.90
C VAL A 137 27.61 2.52 -2.23
N SER A 138 27.32 2.74 -3.51
CA SER A 138 25.96 3.05 -3.98
C SER A 138 25.05 1.81 -3.91
N LEU A 139 23.74 2.00 -3.76
CA LEU A 139 22.75 0.91 -3.82
C LEU A 139 22.83 0.13 -5.15
N ALA A 140 23.09 0.82 -6.26
CA ALA A 140 23.30 0.17 -7.57
C ALA A 140 24.55 -0.73 -7.61
N MET A 141 25.60 -0.41 -6.85
CA MET A 141 26.76 -1.30 -6.71
C MET A 141 26.45 -2.48 -5.79
N VAL A 142 25.70 -2.23 -4.72
CA VAL A 142 25.22 -3.29 -3.82
C VAL A 142 24.52 -4.39 -4.59
N THR A 143 23.54 -4.06 -5.44
CA THR A 143 22.77 -5.07 -6.19
C THR A 143 23.61 -5.84 -7.19
N LYS A 144 24.71 -5.28 -7.70
CA LYS A 144 25.68 -6.04 -8.51
C LYS A 144 26.44 -7.09 -7.71
N ILE A 145 26.68 -6.83 -6.41
CA ILE A 145 27.43 -7.73 -5.53
C ILE A 145 26.51 -8.78 -4.90
N THR A 146 25.31 -8.39 -4.47
CA THR A 146 24.35 -9.28 -3.79
C THR A 146 23.47 -10.06 -4.76
N GLY A 147 23.47 -9.68 -6.04
CA GLY A 147 22.53 -10.16 -7.05
C GLY A 147 21.35 -9.21 -7.22
N SER A 148 20.73 -9.26 -8.40
CA SER A 148 19.51 -8.50 -8.70
C SER A 148 18.43 -8.83 -7.68
N ILE A 149 17.86 -7.80 -7.07
CA ILE A 149 16.69 -7.93 -6.20
C ILE A 149 15.48 -8.03 -7.13
N ASN A 150 14.86 -9.20 -7.22
CA ASN A 150 13.55 -9.33 -7.85
C ASN A 150 12.49 -8.90 -6.82
N PRO A 151 11.76 -7.78 -7.05
CA PRO A 151 10.74 -7.33 -6.12
C PRO A 151 9.53 -8.28 -6.06
N GLY A 152 9.34 -9.14 -7.05
CA GLY A 152 8.19 -10.05 -7.18
C GLY A 152 7.42 -9.83 -8.48
N ASP A 153 6.42 -10.66 -8.74
CA ASP A 153 5.65 -10.62 -9.99
C ASP A 153 4.85 -9.32 -10.12
N GLY A 154 4.86 -8.74 -11.33
CA GLY A 154 4.14 -7.49 -11.62
C GLY A 154 4.77 -6.24 -10.99
N MET A 155 6.00 -6.33 -10.47
CA MET A 155 6.76 -5.20 -9.95
C MET A 155 8.02 -4.97 -10.77
N THR A 156 8.37 -3.71 -11.01
CA THR A 156 9.61 -3.33 -11.70
C THR A 156 10.43 -2.38 -10.84
N LEU A 157 11.64 -2.81 -10.48
CA LEU A 157 12.57 -2.03 -9.66
C LEU A 157 13.71 -1.44 -10.51
N PHE A 158 13.79 -0.12 -10.58
CA PHE A 158 14.88 0.62 -11.21
C PHE A 158 15.79 1.21 -10.14
N ILE A 159 17.10 0.95 -10.22
CA ILE A 159 18.08 1.45 -9.23
C ILE A 159 19.12 2.31 -9.93
N ARG A 160 19.29 3.55 -9.46
CA ARG A 160 20.31 4.49 -9.95
C ARG A 160 21.03 5.13 -8.78
N GLY A 161 22.32 4.82 -8.61
CA GLY A 161 23.09 5.34 -7.49
C GLY A 161 22.52 4.85 -6.16
N ASN A 162 22.06 5.76 -5.30
CA ASN A 162 21.37 5.45 -4.04
C ASN A 162 19.84 5.60 -4.14
N GLU A 163 19.30 5.89 -5.32
CA GLU A 163 17.87 6.02 -5.56
C GLU A 163 17.34 4.73 -6.16
N ALA A 164 16.10 4.41 -5.82
CA ALA A 164 15.36 3.31 -6.37
C ALA A 164 13.90 3.70 -6.58
N THR A 165 13.38 3.32 -7.74
CA THR A 165 11.99 3.53 -8.15
C THR A 165 11.36 2.17 -8.35
N LEU A 166 10.29 1.90 -7.63
CA LEU A 166 9.48 0.70 -7.77
C LEU A 166 8.16 1.07 -8.42
N ASP A 167 7.93 0.55 -9.63
CA ASP A 167 6.61 0.46 -10.22
C ASP A 167 5.93 -0.80 -9.69
N PHE A 168 4.77 -0.64 -9.07
CA PHE A 168 3.97 -1.73 -8.51
C PHE A 168 2.55 -1.74 -9.07
N HIS A 169 2.29 -1.01 -10.17
CA HIS A 169 0.94 -0.87 -10.72
C HIS A 169 0.35 -2.21 -11.15
N GLN A 170 1.12 -3.03 -11.86
CA GLN A 170 0.66 -4.34 -12.30
C GLN A 170 0.41 -5.28 -11.12
N ALA A 171 1.30 -5.32 -10.14
CA ALA A 171 1.12 -6.10 -8.91
C ALA A 171 -0.14 -5.66 -8.14
N LEU A 172 -0.35 -4.34 -7.96
CA LEU A 172 -1.55 -3.80 -7.32
C LEU A 172 -2.81 -4.17 -8.10
N SER A 173 -2.82 -3.98 -9.42
CA SER A 173 -3.97 -4.31 -10.26
C SER A 173 -4.32 -5.80 -10.20
N SER A 174 -3.34 -6.68 -10.04
CA SER A 174 -3.52 -8.14 -9.99
C SER A 174 -3.85 -8.66 -8.59
N SER A 175 -3.67 -7.83 -7.56
CA SER A 175 -3.93 -8.20 -6.16
C SER A 175 -5.43 -8.36 -5.86
N LYS A 176 -5.74 -9.00 -4.73
CA LYS A 176 -7.13 -9.14 -4.25
C LYS A 176 -7.84 -7.78 -4.14
N ILE A 177 -7.14 -6.77 -3.60
CA ILE A 177 -7.70 -5.41 -3.45
C ILE A 177 -7.90 -4.72 -4.81
N GLY A 178 -7.00 -4.93 -5.77
CA GLY A 178 -7.13 -4.34 -7.12
C GLY A 178 -8.16 -5.02 -8.02
N GLN A 179 -8.59 -6.23 -7.66
CA GLN A 179 -9.67 -6.94 -8.34
C GLN A 179 -11.03 -6.79 -7.63
N ALA A 180 -11.03 -6.33 -6.37
CA ALA A 180 -12.25 -6.09 -5.62
C ALA A 180 -13.13 -5.02 -6.29
N LYS A 181 -14.46 -5.24 -6.21
CA LYS A 181 -15.45 -4.31 -6.76
C LYS A 181 -16.39 -3.82 -5.66
N ALA A 182 -16.66 -2.53 -5.66
CA ALA A 182 -17.74 -1.90 -4.89
C ALA A 182 -18.63 -1.12 -5.84
N PHE A 183 -19.94 -1.25 -5.70
CA PHE A 183 -20.93 -0.59 -6.57
C PHE A 183 -20.75 -0.86 -8.09
N GLY A 184 -20.13 -1.99 -8.44
CA GLY A 184 -19.81 -2.35 -9.84
C GLY A 184 -18.50 -1.77 -10.37
N TYR A 185 -17.75 -1.02 -9.56
CA TYR A 185 -16.50 -0.34 -9.91
C TYR A 185 -15.33 -0.92 -9.12
N LYS A 186 -14.10 -0.82 -9.66
CA LYS A 186 -12.87 -1.08 -8.92
C LYS A 186 -12.46 0.19 -8.18
N PRO A 187 -12.57 0.27 -6.85
CA PRO A 187 -12.35 1.55 -6.19
C PRO A 187 -10.89 2.02 -6.25
N ILE A 188 -9.95 1.07 -6.37
CA ILE A 188 -8.53 1.38 -6.58
C ILE A 188 -8.28 2.22 -7.84
N ASP A 189 -9.14 2.09 -8.87
CA ASP A 189 -9.01 2.86 -10.11
C ASP A 189 -9.38 4.34 -9.90
N TYR A 190 -10.01 4.68 -8.78
CA TYR A 190 -10.47 6.03 -8.46
C TYR A 190 -9.83 6.59 -7.19
N LEU A 191 -9.05 5.78 -6.50
CA LEU A 191 -8.23 6.20 -5.38
C LEU A 191 -6.98 6.89 -5.93
N VAL A 192 -6.85 8.18 -5.63
CA VAL A 192 -5.63 8.92 -5.90
C VAL A 192 -4.85 9.07 -4.61
N ILE A 193 -3.59 8.67 -4.61
CA ILE A 193 -2.64 8.91 -3.52
C ILE A 193 -1.55 9.81 -4.05
N SER A 194 -1.38 10.99 -3.45
CA SER A 194 -0.38 11.97 -3.90
C SER A 194 0.90 11.96 -3.06
N GLU A 195 0.84 11.37 -1.85
CA GLU A 195 1.97 11.34 -0.93
C GLU A 195 1.83 10.21 0.09
N ALA A 196 2.98 9.67 0.53
CA ALA A 196 3.10 8.78 1.66
C ALA A 196 4.13 9.36 2.64
N ILE A 197 3.71 9.59 3.87
CA ILE A 197 4.49 10.23 4.93
C ILE A 197 4.69 9.20 6.05
N PRO A 198 5.83 8.50 6.07
CA PRO A 198 6.21 7.67 7.20
C PRO A 198 6.27 8.43 8.51
N GLU A 199 5.64 7.87 9.53
CA GLU A 199 5.68 8.29 10.93
C GLU A 199 6.03 7.07 11.80
N ASN A 200 6.28 7.26 13.10
CA ASN A 200 6.65 6.13 13.96
C ASN A 200 5.51 5.10 14.07
N GLY A 201 5.68 3.95 13.41
CA GLY A 201 4.76 2.80 13.44
C GLY A 201 3.62 2.81 12.41
N TYR A 202 3.51 3.84 11.57
CA TYR A 202 2.48 3.94 10.52
C TYR A 202 2.91 4.87 9.38
N VAL A 203 2.18 4.82 8.25
CA VAL A 203 2.34 5.73 7.11
C VAL A 203 1.05 6.51 6.93
N ILE A 204 1.15 7.84 6.81
CA ILE A 204 0.02 8.68 6.41
C ILE A 204 0.03 8.80 4.88
N PHE A 205 -1.04 8.35 4.24
CA PHE A 205 -1.30 8.59 2.83
C PHE A 205 -2.17 9.82 2.67
N LYS A 206 -1.76 10.75 1.80
CA LYS A 206 -2.63 11.83 1.33
C LYS A 206 -3.44 11.33 0.16
N THR A 207 -4.75 11.30 0.33
CA THR A 207 -5.68 10.64 -0.60
C THR A 207 -6.67 11.62 -1.19
N SER A 208 -7.26 11.24 -2.32
CA SER A 208 -8.48 11.85 -2.85
C SER A 208 -9.20 10.82 -3.73
N LEU A 209 -10.45 11.13 -4.08
CA LEU A 209 -11.30 10.24 -4.88
C LEU A 209 -11.70 10.92 -6.19
N ASP A 210 -11.20 10.39 -7.30
CA ASP A 210 -11.55 10.82 -8.66
C ASP A 210 -12.79 10.07 -9.18
N LEU A 211 -13.86 10.06 -8.38
CA LEU A 211 -15.08 9.33 -8.71
C LEU A 211 -15.91 10.07 -9.77
N PRO A 212 -16.44 9.35 -10.79
CA PRO A 212 -17.48 9.87 -11.66
C PRO A 212 -18.72 10.33 -10.87
N ASP A 213 -19.42 11.36 -11.35
CA ASP A 213 -20.54 11.99 -10.63
C ASP A 213 -21.64 11.00 -10.24
N ASN A 214 -21.94 10.03 -11.10
CA ASN A 214 -22.94 9.00 -10.81
C ASN A 214 -22.52 8.12 -9.62
N VAL A 215 -21.24 7.76 -9.52
CA VAL A 215 -20.72 6.95 -8.41
C VAL A 215 -20.67 7.78 -7.13
N ARG A 216 -20.23 9.03 -7.22
CA ARG A 216 -20.25 9.98 -6.10
C ARG A 216 -21.65 10.12 -5.51
N ASN A 217 -22.67 10.24 -6.36
CA ASN A 217 -24.07 10.32 -5.94
C ASN A 217 -24.57 9.02 -5.32
N MET A 218 -24.18 7.86 -5.85
CA MET A 218 -24.51 6.56 -5.24
C MET A 218 -23.92 6.42 -3.83
N VAL A 219 -22.64 6.77 -3.64
CA VAL A 219 -21.98 6.73 -2.33
C VAL A 219 -22.64 7.69 -1.36
N LYS A 220 -22.92 8.94 -1.77
CA LYS A 220 -23.63 9.92 -0.94
C LYS A 220 -25.03 9.48 -0.54
N ASN A 221 -25.78 8.90 -1.47
CA ASN A 221 -27.12 8.38 -1.18
C ASN A 221 -27.07 7.20 -0.21
N ALA A 222 -26.07 6.33 -0.32
CA ALA A 222 -25.86 5.23 0.61
C ALA A 222 -25.49 5.73 2.03
N LEU A 223 -24.61 6.73 2.14
CA LEU A 223 -24.28 7.38 3.42
C LEU A 223 -25.51 7.99 4.10
N ASN A 224 -26.31 8.75 3.35
CA ASN A 224 -27.52 9.39 3.86
C ASN A 224 -28.63 8.39 4.25
N ALA A 225 -28.63 7.19 3.67
CA ALA A 225 -29.62 6.15 4.00
C ALA A 225 -29.32 5.41 5.31
N VAL A 226 -28.09 5.54 5.84
CA VAL A 226 -27.60 4.87 7.05
C VAL A 226 -27.49 5.84 8.24
N THR A 227 -27.69 7.15 8.01
CA THR A 227 -27.70 8.21 9.04
C THR A 227 -29.14 8.54 9.46
#